data_AF-A0A956DMB1-F1
#
_entry.id   AF-A0A956DMB1-F1
#
_cell.length_a   1.000
_cell.length_b   1.000
_cell.length_c   1.000
_cell.angle_alpha   90.00
_cell.angle_beta   90.00
_cell.angle_gamma   90.00
#
_symmetry.space_group_name_H-M   'P 1'
#
loop_
_entity.id
_entity.type
_entity.pdbx_description
1 polymer ?
#
loop_
_entity_poly.entity_id
_entity_poly.type
_entity_poly.pdbx_seq_one_letter_code
_entity_poly.pdbx_strand_id
1 'polypeptide(L)'
;MMAGTNLERAVEDLPSLRGVFVTAMPDCLLYDSWTRPGEEWASDEAGAYFGDLVRANREALKSLGSWSAEMQVTIESADLLLVLRELRNDFVVTFAFDRTAALGMVRLQVKRTLSVLMDLLPRVEPEERPRGNRIYDYLLRYAPDPHAVIQRVALRTRIPLEQLEAPETLQEDQIASFEVCVKEILGVDNLHL
;
A
#
# COMPACT_ATOMS: atom_id res chain seq x y z
N MET A 1 22.16 -12.80 17.90
CA MET A 1 20.90 -13.48 18.27
C MET A 1 19.84 -12.39 18.34
N MET A 2 19.18 -12.07 17.24
CA MET A 2 18.09 -11.08 17.23
C MET A 2 16.78 -11.84 17.47
N ALA A 3 15.99 -11.36 18.43
CA ALA A 3 14.68 -11.90 18.69
C ALA A 3 13.81 -11.73 17.44
N GLY A 4 13.26 -12.82 16.90
CA GLY A 4 12.32 -12.77 15.79
C GLY A 4 11.19 -11.78 16.08
N THR A 5 10.79 -11.01 15.06
CA THR A 5 9.71 -10.04 15.18
C THR A 5 8.41 -10.74 15.62
N ASN A 6 7.50 -10.02 16.26
CA ASN A 6 6.19 -10.58 16.65
C ASN A 6 5.41 -11.14 15.43
N LEU A 7 5.69 -10.62 14.23
CA LEU A 7 5.17 -11.11 12.96
C LEU A 7 5.66 -12.54 12.65
N GLU A 8 6.96 -12.80 12.74
CA GLU A 8 7.55 -14.12 12.47
C GLU A 8 6.89 -15.22 13.31
N ARG A 9 6.77 -15.00 14.62
CA ARG A 9 6.11 -15.95 15.55
C ARG A 9 4.64 -16.20 15.21
N ALA A 10 3.96 -15.23 14.61
CA ALA A 10 2.55 -15.36 14.24
C ALA A 10 2.36 -16.19 12.95
N VAL A 11 3.43 -16.39 12.17
CA VAL A 11 3.33 -16.94 10.80
C VAL A 11 4.26 -18.13 10.54
N GLU A 12 5.27 -18.37 11.38
CA GLU A 12 6.29 -19.42 11.18
C GLU A 12 5.72 -20.83 11.01
N ASP A 13 4.63 -21.14 11.72
CA ASP A 13 3.98 -22.45 11.70
C ASP A 13 2.99 -22.64 10.54
N LEU A 14 2.82 -21.64 9.67
CA LEU A 14 1.86 -21.74 8.57
C LEU A 14 2.43 -22.60 7.43
N PRO A 15 1.83 -23.77 7.15
CA PRO A 15 2.31 -24.63 6.08
C PRO A 15 2.13 -23.93 4.73
N SER A 16 3.06 -24.17 3.81
CA SER A 16 3.08 -23.61 2.45
C SER A 16 3.20 -22.08 2.36
N LEU A 17 3.27 -21.36 3.47
CA LEU A 17 3.50 -19.91 3.47
C LEU A 17 4.96 -19.63 3.08
N ARG A 18 5.17 -18.79 2.07
CA ARG A 18 6.49 -18.38 1.57
C ARG A 18 6.86 -16.96 2.00
N GLY A 19 5.87 -16.11 2.28
CA GLY A 19 6.12 -14.79 2.86
C GLY A 19 4.86 -14.05 3.29
N VAL A 20 5.04 -13.03 4.13
CA VAL A 20 4.01 -12.10 4.59
C VAL A 20 4.56 -10.68 4.56
N PHE A 21 3.76 -9.74 4.05
CA PHE A 21 4.10 -8.32 3.97
C PHE A 21 3.02 -7.52 4.65
N VAL A 22 3.41 -6.67 5.59
CA VAL A 22 2.54 -5.70 6.24
C VAL A 22 2.90 -4.34 5.64
N THR A 23 1.98 -3.77 4.89
CA THR A 23 2.13 -2.48 4.22
C THR A 23 1.26 -1.45 4.94
N ALA A 24 1.85 -0.36 5.39
CA ALA A 24 1.14 0.76 5.99
C ALA A 24 0.41 1.59 4.92
N MET A 25 -0.83 1.97 5.22
CA MET A 25 -1.67 2.81 4.39
C MET A 25 -1.74 4.23 4.99
N PRO A 26 -1.94 5.29 4.18
CA PRO A 26 -2.21 5.27 2.74
C PRO A 26 -0.96 5.24 1.85
N ASP A 27 0.22 5.50 2.40
CA ASP A 27 1.45 5.75 1.62
C ASP A 27 2.01 4.49 0.93
N CYS A 28 1.46 3.32 1.27
CA CYS A 28 1.90 1.98 0.85
C CYS A 28 3.39 1.73 1.12
N LEU A 29 3.86 2.09 2.32
CA LEU A 29 5.22 1.78 2.75
C LEU A 29 5.24 0.42 3.45
N LEU A 30 6.29 -0.37 3.21
CA LEU A 30 6.47 -1.62 3.95
C LEU A 30 6.73 -1.30 5.43
N TYR A 31 5.87 -1.82 6.29
CA TYR A 31 5.98 -1.67 7.75
C TYR A 31 6.78 -2.82 8.36
N ASP A 32 6.46 -4.06 7.98
CA ASP A 32 7.14 -5.26 8.42
C ASP A 32 6.98 -6.36 7.38
N SER A 33 7.91 -7.31 7.34
CA SER A 33 7.79 -8.47 6.47
C SER A 33 8.46 -9.69 7.08
N TRP A 34 7.98 -10.85 6.67
CA TRP A 34 8.61 -12.13 6.92
C TRP A 34 8.68 -12.89 5.61
N THR A 35 9.83 -13.47 5.30
CA THR A 35 10.00 -14.40 4.19
C THR A 35 10.53 -15.72 4.70
N ARG A 36 10.10 -16.81 4.07
CA ARG A 36 10.61 -18.14 4.38
C ARG A 36 12.13 -18.16 4.15
N PRO A 37 12.93 -18.80 5.01
CA PRO A 37 14.36 -18.92 4.80
C PRO A 37 14.70 -19.47 3.41
N GLY A 38 15.54 -18.75 2.68
CA GLY A 38 15.94 -19.08 1.30
C GLY A 38 15.14 -18.35 0.21
N GLU A 39 14.09 -17.61 0.57
CA GLU A 39 13.40 -16.68 -0.35
C GLU A 39 14.03 -15.29 -0.25
N GLU A 40 14.47 -14.74 -1.38
CA GLU A 40 14.95 -13.36 -1.50
C GLU A 40 14.01 -12.56 -2.38
N TRP A 41 13.11 -11.79 -1.78
CA TRP A 41 12.19 -10.92 -2.51
C TRP A 41 12.48 -9.45 -2.19
N ALA A 42 12.27 -8.56 -3.15
CA ALA A 42 12.32 -7.12 -2.97
C ALA A 42 11.08 -6.63 -2.19
N SER A 43 11.04 -6.93 -0.89
CA SER A 43 9.87 -6.73 -0.03
C SER A 43 9.36 -5.28 -0.04
N ASP A 44 10.25 -4.29 -0.05
CA ASP A 44 9.90 -2.87 -0.02
C ASP A 44 9.13 -2.45 -1.28
N GLU A 45 9.64 -2.85 -2.46
CA GLU A 45 8.99 -2.58 -3.75
C GLU A 45 7.66 -3.35 -3.87
N ALA A 46 7.64 -4.61 -3.45
CA ALA A 46 6.44 -5.44 -3.50
C ALA A 46 5.31 -4.90 -2.60
N GLY A 47 5.65 -4.48 -1.37
CA GLY A 47 4.72 -3.90 -0.40
C GLY A 47 3.94 -2.72 -0.98
N ALA A 48 4.64 -1.81 -1.66
CA ALA A 48 4.03 -0.66 -2.31
C ALA A 48 2.93 -1.07 -3.29
N TYR A 49 3.21 -1.99 -4.20
CA TYR A 49 2.22 -2.46 -5.17
C TYR A 49 1.03 -3.18 -4.53
N PHE A 50 1.21 -3.84 -3.40
CA PHE A 50 0.10 -4.49 -2.69
C PHE A 50 -0.90 -3.48 -2.12
N GLY A 51 -0.42 -2.37 -1.56
CA GLY A 51 -1.27 -1.27 -1.11
C GLY A 51 -2.12 -0.71 -2.26
N ASP A 52 -1.51 -0.53 -3.42
CA ASP A 52 -2.19 -0.04 -4.63
C ASP A 52 -3.28 -0.97 -5.12
N LEU A 53 -3.01 -2.28 -5.14
CA LEU A 53 -3.97 -3.30 -5.56
C LEU A 53 -5.20 -3.34 -4.66
N VAL A 54 -5.00 -3.27 -3.34
CA VAL A 54 -6.13 -3.24 -2.39
C VAL A 54 -6.92 -1.96 -2.53
N ARG A 55 -6.26 -0.80 -2.70
CA ARG A 55 -6.94 0.48 -2.94
C ARG A 55 -7.78 0.44 -4.22
N ALA A 56 -7.21 -0.04 -5.33
CA ALA A 56 -7.92 -0.18 -6.60
C ALA A 56 -9.13 -1.13 -6.47
N ASN A 57 -8.95 -2.27 -5.80
CA ASN A 57 -10.03 -3.21 -5.53
C ASN A 57 -11.14 -2.59 -4.66
N ARG A 58 -10.77 -1.80 -3.65
CA ARG A 58 -11.73 -1.09 -2.79
C ARG A 58 -12.62 -0.16 -3.62
N GLU A 59 -12.02 0.67 -4.46
CA GLU A 59 -12.75 1.63 -5.29
C GLU A 59 -13.60 0.94 -6.36
N ALA A 60 -13.10 -0.14 -6.97
CA ALA A 60 -13.88 -0.97 -7.88
C ALA A 60 -15.13 -1.54 -7.17
N LEU A 61 -14.98 -2.16 -5.99
CA LEU A 61 -16.12 -2.72 -5.25
C LEU A 61 -17.10 -1.65 -4.78
N LYS A 62 -16.62 -0.46 -4.39
CA LYS A 62 -17.49 0.69 -4.07
C LYS A 62 -18.31 1.12 -5.28
N SER A 63 -17.69 1.21 -6.46
CA SER A 63 -18.39 1.59 -7.70
C SER A 63 -19.50 0.59 -8.08
N LEU A 64 -19.31 -0.69 -7.72
CA LEU A 64 -20.28 -1.76 -7.90
C LEU A 64 -21.30 -1.87 -6.74
N GLY A 65 -21.27 -0.97 -5.75
CA GLY A 65 -22.13 -1.02 -4.57
C GLY A 65 -21.95 -2.28 -3.71
N SER A 66 -20.83 -2.98 -3.85
CA SER A 66 -20.56 -4.31 -3.27
C SER A 66 -19.37 -4.29 -2.29
N TRP A 67 -18.96 -3.10 -1.84
CA TRP A 67 -17.86 -2.95 -0.91
C TRP A 67 -18.16 -3.57 0.46
N SER A 68 -17.14 -4.19 1.05
CA SER A 68 -17.16 -4.77 2.39
C SER A 68 -15.80 -4.64 3.05
N ALA A 69 -15.77 -4.46 4.37
CA ALA A 69 -14.55 -4.51 5.18
C ALA A 69 -13.87 -5.89 5.16
N GLU A 70 -14.58 -6.95 4.75
CA GLU A 70 -14.02 -8.30 4.58
C GLU A 70 -13.49 -8.57 3.17
N MET A 71 -13.34 -7.53 2.34
CA MET A 71 -12.82 -7.69 0.98
C MET A 71 -11.42 -8.33 0.97
N GLN A 72 -11.14 -9.04 -0.11
CA GLN A 72 -9.86 -9.69 -0.34
C GLN A 72 -9.51 -9.61 -1.82
N VAL A 73 -8.21 -9.53 -2.11
CA VAL A 73 -7.68 -9.74 -3.46
C VAL A 73 -6.92 -11.06 -3.45
N THR A 74 -7.15 -11.89 -4.46
CA THR A 74 -6.39 -13.11 -4.69
C THR A 74 -5.69 -12.99 -6.03
N ILE A 75 -4.38 -13.19 -6.05
CA ILE A 75 -3.56 -13.14 -7.26
C ILE A 75 -2.86 -14.48 -7.38
N GLU A 76 -2.86 -15.03 -8.58
CA GLU A 76 -2.30 -16.34 -8.84
C GLU A 76 -1.29 -16.25 -9.98
N SER A 77 -0.16 -16.92 -9.81
CA SER A 77 0.84 -17.14 -10.83
C SER A 77 1.15 -18.64 -10.94
N ALA A 78 2.14 -19.00 -11.76
CA ALA A 78 2.58 -20.39 -11.86
C ALA A 78 3.09 -20.95 -10.52
N ASP A 79 3.70 -20.12 -9.67
CA ASP A 79 4.45 -20.57 -8.50
C ASP A 79 3.91 -20.02 -7.16
N LEU A 80 3.07 -18.98 -7.22
CA LEU A 80 2.56 -18.29 -6.05
C LEU A 80 1.04 -18.10 -6.08
N LEU A 81 0.45 -18.21 -4.90
CA LEU A 81 -0.89 -17.76 -4.57
C LEU A 81 -0.78 -16.63 -3.53
N LEU A 82 -1.11 -15.40 -3.94
CA LEU A 82 -1.14 -14.25 -3.06
C LEU A 82 -2.57 -13.99 -2.57
N VAL A 83 -2.70 -13.67 -1.29
CA VAL A 83 -3.95 -13.19 -0.69
C VAL A 83 -3.66 -11.88 0.03
N LEU A 84 -4.29 -10.80 -0.43
CA LEU A 84 -4.17 -9.47 0.14
C LEU A 84 -5.44 -9.15 0.92
N ARG A 85 -5.27 -8.63 2.14
CA ARG A 85 -6.35 -8.28 3.04
C ARG A 85 -6.09 -6.94 3.69
N GLU A 86 -7.12 -6.11 3.65
CA GLU A 86 -7.17 -4.86 4.40
C GLU A 86 -7.35 -5.14 5.89
N LEU A 87 -6.60 -4.42 6.72
CA LEU A 87 -6.68 -4.44 8.17
C LEU A 87 -6.94 -3.02 8.70
N ARG A 88 -8.18 -2.78 9.14
CA ARG A 88 -8.61 -1.53 9.80
C ARG A 88 -8.40 -0.23 8.99
N ASN A 89 -8.14 -0.33 7.69
CA ASN A 89 -7.67 0.76 6.80
C ASN A 89 -6.26 1.28 7.07
N ASP A 90 -5.61 0.81 8.14
CA ASP A 90 -4.26 1.22 8.54
C ASP A 90 -3.19 0.40 7.80
N PHE A 91 -3.51 -0.85 7.49
CA PHE A 91 -2.58 -1.78 6.86
C PHE A 91 -3.23 -2.61 5.76
N VAL A 92 -2.39 -3.00 4.81
CA VAL A 92 -2.63 -4.14 3.92
C VAL A 92 -1.68 -5.26 4.34
N VAL A 93 -2.24 -6.45 4.57
CA VAL A 93 -1.46 -7.66 4.82
C VAL A 93 -1.54 -8.56 3.60
N THR A 94 -0.39 -8.84 3.01
CA THR A 94 -0.25 -9.75 1.88
C THR A 94 0.37 -11.04 2.35
N PHE A 95 -0.30 -12.15 2.08
CA PHE A 95 0.23 -13.50 2.32
C PHE A 95 0.59 -14.15 1.00
N ALA A 96 1.81 -14.65 0.87
CA ALA A 96 2.29 -15.38 -0.28
C ALA A 96 2.43 -16.86 0.06
N PHE A 97 1.63 -17.70 -0.60
CA PHE A 97 1.66 -19.15 -0.45
C PHE A 97 2.21 -19.82 -1.70
N ASP A 98 2.72 -21.03 -1.53
CA ASP A 98 2.96 -21.95 -2.63
C ASP A 98 1.67 -22.19 -3.43
N ARG A 99 1.79 -22.22 -4.77
CA ARG A 99 0.65 -22.38 -5.67
C ARG A 99 -0.14 -23.67 -5.44
N THR A 100 0.49 -24.73 -4.95
CA THR A 100 -0.16 -26.02 -4.69
C THR A 100 -1.07 -26.00 -3.46
N ALA A 101 -1.00 -24.95 -2.63
CA ALA A 101 -1.86 -24.82 -1.45
C ALA A 101 -3.34 -24.71 -1.83
N ALA A 102 -4.18 -25.49 -1.17
CA ALA A 102 -5.63 -25.45 -1.41
C ALA A 102 -6.22 -24.10 -0.97
N LEU A 103 -6.84 -23.36 -1.89
CA LEU A 103 -7.34 -21.99 -1.64
C LEU A 103 -8.28 -21.89 -0.42
N GLY A 104 -9.12 -22.90 -0.19
CA GLY A 104 -10.01 -22.93 0.99
C GLY A 104 -9.23 -22.96 2.31
N MET A 105 -8.13 -23.72 2.37
CA MET A 105 -7.26 -23.78 3.53
C MET A 105 -6.46 -22.50 3.72
N VAL A 106 -5.95 -21.95 2.61
CA VAL A 106 -5.26 -20.65 2.60
C VAL A 106 -6.16 -19.56 3.16
N ARG A 107 -7.41 -19.44 2.69
CA ARG A 107 -8.36 -18.45 3.20
C ARG A 107 -8.65 -18.62 4.69
N LEU A 108 -8.77 -19.86 5.17
CA LEU A 108 -8.98 -20.14 6.58
C LEU A 108 -7.77 -19.72 7.43
N GLN A 109 -6.56 -20.03 6.97
CA GLN A 109 -5.31 -19.64 7.62
C GLN A 109 -5.17 -18.13 7.68
N VAL A 110 -5.33 -17.45 6.53
CA VAL A 110 -5.31 -15.99 6.43
C VAL A 110 -6.29 -15.37 7.42
N LYS A 111 -7.54 -15.86 7.47
CA LYS A 111 -8.55 -15.34 8.42
C LYS A 111 -8.08 -15.46 9.88
N ARG A 112 -7.52 -16.60 10.28
CA ARG A 112 -7.03 -16.85 11.64
C ARG A 112 -5.83 -15.98 11.98
N THR A 113 -4.85 -15.94 11.09
CA THR A 113 -3.63 -15.16 11.27
C THR A 113 -3.92 -13.66 11.31
N LEU A 114 -4.84 -13.16 10.48
CA LEU A 114 -5.25 -11.76 10.56
C LEU A 114 -5.83 -11.39 11.92
N SER A 115 -6.63 -12.25 12.54
CA SER A 115 -7.14 -11.98 13.89
C SER A 115 -6.00 -11.83 14.91
N VAL A 116 -4.92 -12.61 14.78
CA VAL A 116 -3.72 -12.47 15.62
C VAL A 116 -2.98 -11.16 15.30
N LEU A 117 -2.80 -10.84 14.01
CA LEU A 117 -2.12 -9.62 13.59
C LEU A 117 -2.89 -8.34 13.97
N MET A 118 -4.22 -8.39 14.08
CA MET A 118 -5.02 -7.27 14.59
C MET A 118 -4.61 -6.88 16.01
N ASP A 119 -4.26 -7.84 16.85
CA ASP A 119 -3.87 -7.56 18.24
C ASP A 119 -2.39 -7.18 18.36
N LEU A 120 -1.56 -7.63 17.41
CA LEU A 120 -0.11 -7.36 17.40
C LEU A 120 0.26 -6.02 16.76
N LEU A 121 -0.41 -5.64 15.67
CA LEU A 121 -0.10 -4.41 14.94
C LEU A 121 -0.68 -3.21 15.67
N PRO A 122 0.09 -2.09 15.77
CA PRO A 122 -0.39 -0.89 16.39
C PRO A 122 -1.63 -0.38 15.66
N ARG A 123 -2.48 0.37 16.35
CA ARG A 123 -3.40 1.26 15.65
C ARG A 123 -2.58 2.44 15.20
N VAL A 124 -2.48 2.61 13.90
CA VAL A 124 -1.95 3.84 13.34
C VAL A 124 -3.15 4.77 13.34
N GLU A 125 -3.21 5.69 14.32
CA GLU A 125 -4.03 6.87 14.08
C GLU A 125 -3.47 7.49 12.81
N PRO A 126 -4.28 7.72 11.76
CA PRO A 126 -3.78 8.37 10.57
C PRO A 126 -3.24 9.72 11.03
N GLU A 127 -1.91 9.85 11.11
CA GLU A 127 -1.29 11.15 11.14
C GLU A 127 -1.86 11.85 9.93
N GLU A 128 -2.66 12.91 10.14
CA GLU A 128 -3.24 13.69 9.05
C GLU A 128 -2.08 14.35 8.31
N ARG A 129 -1.42 13.58 7.42
CA ARG A 129 -0.36 14.09 6.58
C ARG A 129 -0.95 15.25 5.79
N PRO A 130 -0.32 16.43 5.82
CA PRO A 130 -0.81 17.58 5.08
C PRO A 130 -1.08 17.16 3.64
N ARG A 131 -2.22 17.60 3.10
CA ARG A 131 -2.71 17.15 1.78
C ARG A 131 -1.66 17.34 0.69
N GLY A 132 -0.84 18.39 0.78
CA GLY A 132 0.29 18.64 -0.12
C GLY A 132 1.27 17.48 -0.20
N ASN A 133 1.71 16.92 0.94
CA ASN A 133 2.65 15.79 0.98
C ASN A 133 2.06 14.55 0.30
N ARG A 134 0.78 14.26 0.54
CA ARG A 134 0.10 13.12 -0.11
C ARG A 134 0.04 13.29 -1.63
N ILE A 135 -0.26 14.49 -2.12
CA ILE A 135 -0.27 14.79 -3.57
C ILE A 135 1.12 14.63 -4.17
N TYR A 136 2.15 15.13 -3.47
CA TYR A 136 3.54 15.05 -3.90
C TYR A 136 4.03 13.60 -4.02
N ASP A 137 3.80 12.78 -3.00
CA ASP A 137 4.16 11.36 -2.99
C ASP A 137 3.43 10.60 -4.09
N TYR A 138 2.13 10.87 -4.27
CA TYR A 138 1.34 10.28 -5.35
C TYR A 138 1.92 10.65 -6.73
N LEU A 139 2.28 11.91 -6.93
CA LEU A 139 2.87 12.37 -8.18
C LEU A 139 4.21 11.68 -8.47
N LEU A 140 5.15 11.68 -7.51
CA LEU A 140 6.46 11.07 -7.72
C LEU A 140 6.36 9.57 -8.03
N ARG A 141 5.36 8.90 -7.46
CA ARG A 141 5.16 7.46 -7.63
C ARG A 141 4.61 7.08 -9.00
N TYR A 142 3.70 7.86 -9.56
CA TYR A 142 3.04 7.54 -10.83
C TYR A 142 3.55 8.35 -12.02
N ALA A 143 4.40 9.36 -11.78
CA ALA A 143 4.99 10.12 -12.86
C ALA A 143 5.98 9.27 -13.67
N PRO A 144 6.00 9.41 -15.01
CA PRO A 144 6.99 8.73 -15.85
C PRO A 144 8.45 9.15 -15.57
N ASP A 145 8.65 10.37 -15.07
CA ASP A 145 9.96 10.93 -14.68
C ASP A 145 9.79 11.77 -13.40
N PRO A 146 10.10 11.22 -12.22
CA PRO A 146 9.89 11.88 -10.93
C PRO A 146 10.69 13.19 -10.76
N HIS A 147 11.87 13.28 -11.36
CA HIS A 147 12.71 14.47 -11.22
C HIS A 147 12.27 15.61 -12.15
N ALA A 148 11.84 15.28 -13.38
CA ALA A 148 11.34 16.30 -14.31
C ALA A 148 9.91 16.74 -14.00
N VAL A 149 9.09 15.87 -13.39
CA VAL A 149 7.66 16.17 -13.20
C VAL A 149 7.43 17.32 -12.23
N ILE A 150 8.23 17.43 -11.16
CA ILE A 150 8.09 18.52 -10.19
C ILE A 150 8.43 19.86 -10.84
N GLN A 151 9.44 19.91 -11.71
CA GLN A 151 9.75 21.13 -12.48
C GLN A 151 8.59 21.54 -13.40
N ARG A 152 7.91 20.57 -14.02
CA ARG A 152 6.72 20.85 -14.84
C ARG A 152 5.56 21.37 -14.02
N VAL A 153 5.35 20.82 -12.82
CA VAL A 153 4.36 21.34 -11.88
C VAL A 153 4.69 22.78 -11.53
N ALA A 154 5.92 23.08 -11.11
CA ALA A 154 6.36 24.43 -10.75
C ALA A 154 6.06 25.45 -11.85
N LEU A 155 6.34 25.09 -13.11
CA LEU A 155 6.08 25.94 -14.28
C LEU A 155 4.58 26.18 -14.52
N ARG A 156 3.73 25.18 -14.31
CA ARG A 156 2.28 25.27 -14.58
C ARG A 156 1.52 25.97 -13.46
N THR A 157 1.83 25.66 -12.21
CA THR A 157 1.15 26.21 -11.03
C THR A 157 1.73 27.55 -10.59
N ARG A 158 2.92 27.90 -11.09
CA ARG A 158 3.74 29.04 -10.63
C ARG A 158 4.13 28.97 -9.15
N ILE A 159 4.06 27.76 -8.56
CA ILE A 159 4.57 27.51 -7.22
C ILE A 159 6.10 27.30 -7.33
N PRO A 160 6.93 28.00 -6.54
CA PRO A 160 8.38 27.80 -6.53
C PRO A 160 8.75 26.33 -6.27
N LEU A 161 9.80 25.85 -6.94
CA LEU A 161 10.28 24.47 -6.79
C LEU A 161 10.58 24.12 -5.32
N GLU A 162 11.22 25.04 -4.60
CA GLU A 162 11.55 24.91 -3.17
C GLU A 162 10.30 24.69 -2.29
N GLN A 163 9.16 25.30 -2.66
CA GLN A 163 7.89 25.10 -1.94
C GLN A 163 7.22 23.78 -2.31
N LEU A 164 7.39 23.30 -3.55
CA LEU A 164 6.87 21.98 -3.95
C LEU A 164 7.68 20.84 -3.34
N GLU A 165 8.97 21.04 -3.08
CA GLU A 165 9.83 20.09 -2.36
C GLU A 165 9.56 20.08 -0.84
N ALA A 166 8.88 21.10 -0.30
CA ALA A 166 8.40 21.19 1.08
C ALA A 166 6.87 21.43 1.13
N PRO A 167 6.07 20.48 0.63
CA PRO A 167 4.65 20.70 0.33
C PRO A 167 3.77 20.93 1.58
N GLU A 168 4.27 20.68 2.78
CA GLU A 168 3.64 21.03 4.06
C GLU A 168 3.50 22.55 4.27
N THR A 169 4.25 23.36 3.52
CA THR A 169 4.24 24.83 3.61
C THR A 169 3.24 25.48 2.66
N LEU A 170 2.61 24.70 1.76
CA LEU A 170 1.70 25.20 0.75
C LEU A 170 0.38 25.70 1.37
N GLN A 171 -0.11 26.83 0.86
CA GLN A 171 -1.43 27.37 1.20
C GLN A 171 -2.56 26.57 0.51
N GLU A 172 -3.79 26.68 0.99
CA GLU A 172 -4.93 25.89 0.48
C GLU A 172 -5.20 26.10 -1.03
N ASP A 173 -5.05 27.33 -1.52
CA ASP A 173 -5.20 27.67 -2.94
C ASP A 173 -4.08 27.07 -3.79
N GLN A 174 -2.85 27.07 -3.27
CA GLN A 174 -1.70 26.41 -3.89
C GLN A 174 -1.88 24.90 -3.92
N ILE A 175 -2.38 24.28 -2.84
CA ILE A 175 -2.69 22.85 -2.77
C ILE A 175 -3.75 22.49 -3.81
N ALA A 176 -4.81 23.29 -3.95
CA ALA A 176 -5.85 23.07 -4.95
C ALA A 176 -5.29 23.18 -6.38
N SER A 177 -4.47 24.18 -6.67
CA SER A 177 -3.79 24.33 -7.97
C SER A 177 -2.84 23.17 -8.26
N PHE A 178 -2.09 22.73 -7.25
CA PHE A 178 -1.18 21.59 -7.33
C PHE A 178 -1.95 20.31 -7.66
N GLU A 179 -3.01 20.00 -6.92
CA GLU A 179 -3.86 18.82 -7.15
C GLU A 179 -4.41 18.77 -8.58
N VAL A 180 -4.95 19.89 -9.08
CA VAL A 180 -5.45 19.98 -10.47
C VAL A 180 -4.34 19.70 -11.47
N CYS A 181 -3.16 20.30 -11.27
CA CYS A 181 -2.02 20.07 -12.16
C CYS A 181 -1.54 18.62 -12.14
N VAL A 182 -1.52 17.96 -10.97
CA VAL A 182 -1.16 16.54 -10.84
C VAL A 182 -2.15 15.66 -11.59
N LYS A 183 -3.46 15.91 -11.44
CA LYS A 183 -4.51 15.21 -12.19
C LYS A 183 -4.33 15.33 -13.70
N GLU A 184 -4.04 16.52 -14.20
CA GLU A 184 -3.79 16.77 -15.62
C GLU A 184 -2.53 16.07 -16.14
N ILE A 185 -1.44 16.09 -15.36
CA ILE A 185 -0.17 15.46 -15.75
C ILE A 185 -0.30 13.94 -15.80
N LEU A 186 -0.98 13.36 -14.81
CA LEU A 186 -1.17 11.91 -14.70
C LEU A 186 -2.34 11.40 -15.56
N GLY A 187 -3.21 12.28 -16.05
CA GLY A 187 -4.38 11.93 -16.83
C GLY A 187 -5.47 11.22 -16.03
N VAL A 188 -5.69 11.62 -14.78
CA VAL A 188 -6.67 11.02 -13.87
C VAL A 188 -7.70 12.03 -13.39
N ASP A 189 -8.96 11.60 -13.22
CA ASP A 189 -10.03 12.49 -12.74
C ASP A 189 -9.92 12.79 -11.24
N ASN A 190 -9.38 11.84 -10.47
CA ASN A 190 -9.24 11.93 -9.02
C ASN A 190 -7.90 11.37 -8.55
N LEU A 191 -7.33 12.01 -7.52
CA LEU A 191 -6.17 11.47 -6.82
C LEU A 191 -6.68 10.61 -5.67
N HIS A 192 -6.31 9.33 -5.68
CA HIS A 192 -6.69 8.40 -4.63
C HIS A 192 -5.67 8.45 -3.49
N LEU A 193 -5.61 9.60 -2.80
CA LEU A 193 -4.68 9.90 -1.71
C LEU A 193 -4.97 9.17 -0.39
#